data_AF-A0A8B8PVZ3-F1
#
_entry.id   AF-A0A8B8PVZ3-F1
#
_cell.length_a   1.000
_cell.length_b   1.000
_cell.length_c   1.000
_cell.angle_alpha   90.00
_cell.angle_beta   90.00
_cell.angle_gamma   90.00
#
_symmetry.space_group_name_H-M   'P 1'
#
loop_
_entity.id
_entity.type
_entity.pdbx_description
1 polymer ?
#
loop_
_entity_poly.entity_id
_entity_poly.type
_entity_poly.pdbx_seq_one_letter_code
_entity_poly.pdbx_strand_id
1 'polypeptide(L)'
;MQRELQWFKVLEATSDIFQKMLPDSINPTSKSRNWDDFVENRKPLLQVAGQWMKDRSESCILVSTLIITVAFAGAFTAPGGNDSSTGMPIFLKKGSFMVFTVADALALFSSVTATLMFLAILTSRYLAEDFLSSLPTKMILGLTFLFLSLAFMLVLFSSALTLILSEQLTWIYVPITFLAAIPVALFAILHLPLYFEMMVSTYCPRLYHPLKLWK
;
A
#
# COMPACT_ATOMS: atom_id res chain seq x y z
N MET A 1 -5.06 17.15 2.94
CA MET A 1 -5.46 17.59 1.58
C MET A 1 -6.74 16.88 1.13
N GLN A 2 -6.79 15.54 1.11
CA GLN A 2 -8.01 14.76 0.78
C GLN A 2 -9.26 15.20 1.58
N ARG A 3 -9.11 15.45 2.90
CA ARG A 3 -10.19 15.98 3.76
C ARG A 3 -10.69 17.37 3.37
N GLU A 4 -9.80 18.25 2.90
CA GLU A 4 -10.14 19.60 2.46
C GLU A 4 -10.92 19.57 1.13
N LEU A 5 -10.53 18.66 0.21
CA LEU A 5 -11.25 18.42 -1.04
C LEU A 5 -12.64 17.80 -0.79
N GLN A 6 -12.74 16.85 0.14
CA GLN A 6 -14.02 16.26 0.55
C GLN A 6 -14.95 17.32 1.17
N TRP A 7 -14.41 18.18 2.04
CA TRP A 7 -15.17 19.28 2.63
C TRP A 7 -15.66 20.27 1.57
N PHE A 8 -14.83 20.64 0.60
CA PHE A 8 -15.25 21.50 -0.51
C PHE A 8 -16.37 20.87 -1.34
N LYS A 9 -16.26 19.58 -1.70
CA LYS A 9 -17.34 18.86 -2.41
C LYS A 9 -18.65 18.83 -1.62
N VAL A 10 -18.58 18.66 -0.29
CA VAL A 10 -19.76 18.69 0.57
C VAL A 10 -20.37 20.08 0.62
N LEU A 11 -19.55 21.13 0.73
CA LEU A 11 -20.03 22.52 0.66
C LEU A 11 -20.69 22.82 -0.68
N GLU A 12 -20.10 22.37 -1.78
CA GLU A 12 -20.63 22.58 -3.11
C GLU A 12 -21.95 21.84 -3.34
N ALA A 13 -22.06 20.59 -2.85
CA ALA A 13 -23.32 19.85 -2.88
C ALA A 13 -24.39 20.51 -1.99
N THR A 14 -24.00 21.04 -0.83
CA THR A 14 -24.91 21.75 0.08
C THR A 14 -25.37 23.08 -0.51
N SER A 15 -24.48 23.82 -1.18
CA SER A 15 -24.83 25.07 -1.85
C SER A 15 -25.72 24.82 -3.06
N ASP A 16 -25.50 23.76 -3.84
CA ASP A 16 -26.40 23.34 -4.91
C ASP A 16 -27.80 23.01 -4.41
N ILE A 17 -27.91 22.27 -3.30
CA ILE A 17 -29.20 21.94 -2.68
C ILE A 17 -29.92 23.22 -2.25
N PHE A 18 -29.21 24.15 -1.62
CA PHE A 18 -29.76 25.42 -1.16
C PHE A 18 -30.20 26.31 -2.34
N GLN A 19 -29.39 26.36 -3.40
CA GLN A 19 -29.65 27.11 -4.63
C GLN A 19 -30.82 26.52 -5.44
N LYS A 20 -31.03 25.19 -5.40
CA LYS A 20 -32.20 24.55 -6.02
C LYS A 20 -33.49 24.81 -5.23
N MET A 21 -33.36 25.17 -3.95
CA MET A 21 -34.47 25.50 -3.04
C MET A 21 -34.88 26.98 -3.12
N LEU A 22 -33.99 27.88 -3.53
CA LEU A 22 -34.28 29.29 -3.82
C LEU A 22 -34.22 29.57 -5.33
N PRO A 23 -35.35 29.78 -6.03
CA PRO A 23 -35.32 30.17 -7.42
C PRO A 23 -34.80 31.61 -7.54
N ASP A 24 -33.86 31.81 -8.46
CA ASP A 24 -33.27 33.08 -8.90
C ASP A 24 -32.28 33.77 -7.96
N SER A 25 -30.98 33.65 -8.26
CA SER A 25 -30.01 34.78 -8.21
C SER A 25 -28.53 34.43 -8.45
N ILE A 26 -28.11 33.15 -8.50
CA ILE A 26 -26.67 32.82 -8.61
C ILE A 26 -26.30 32.27 -9.99
N ASN A 27 -25.45 33.02 -10.70
CA ASN A 27 -24.91 32.67 -12.02
C ASN A 27 -24.06 31.38 -11.94
N PRO A 28 -24.24 30.39 -12.85
CA PRO A 28 -23.48 29.14 -12.83
C PRO A 28 -21.96 29.34 -13.02
N THR A 29 -21.55 30.45 -13.66
CA THR A 29 -20.16 30.86 -13.82
C THR A 29 -19.46 31.25 -12.51
N SER A 30 -20.19 31.60 -11.45
CA SER A 30 -19.62 31.88 -10.12
C SER A 30 -19.10 30.61 -9.43
N LYS A 31 -19.69 29.45 -9.76
CA LYS A 31 -19.39 28.17 -9.09
C LYS A 31 -18.07 27.58 -9.56
N SER A 32 -17.81 27.63 -10.87
CA SER A 32 -16.49 27.30 -11.47
C SER A 32 -15.39 28.21 -10.91
N ARG A 33 -15.67 29.52 -10.78
CA ARG A 33 -14.69 30.50 -10.28
C ARG A 33 -14.26 30.23 -8.83
N ASN A 34 -15.19 29.79 -7.96
CA ASN A 34 -14.87 29.42 -6.58
C ASN A 34 -13.98 28.16 -6.47
N TRP A 35 -14.08 27.20 -7.40
CA TRP A 35 -13.22 26.01 -7.40
C TRP A 35 -11.81 26.36 -7.85
N ASP A 36 -11.67 27.11 -8.93
CA ASP A 36 -10.37 27.52 -9.46
C ASP A 36 -9.60 28.35 -8.41
N ASP A 37 -10.27 29.31 -7.75
CA ASP A 37 -9.68 30.11 -6.66
C ASP A 37 -9.30 29.24 -5.44
N PHE A 38 -10.10 28.23 -5.11
CA PHE A 38 -9.80 27.29 -4.02
C PHE A 38 -8.59 26.42 -4.34
N VAL A 39 -8.51 25.88 -5.57
CA VAL A 39 -7.38 25.06 -6.03
C VAL A 39 -6.12 25.92 -6.12
N GLU A 40 -6.21 27.15 -6.60
CA GLU A 40 -5.08 28.07 -6.69
C GLU A 40 -4.50 28.42 -5.31
N ASN A 41 -5.35 28.71 -4.33
CA ASN A 41 -4.93 28.92 -2.94
C ASN A 41 -4.28 27.66 -2.31
N ARG A 42 -4.64 26.47 -2.78
CA ARG A 42 -4.15 25.18 -2.23
C ARG A 42 -3.06 24.53 -3.09
N LYS A 43 -2.64 25.18 -4.19
CA LYS A 43 -1.57 24.73 -5.08
C LYS A 43 -0.26 24.35 -4.36
N PRO A 44 0.25 25.10 -3.35
CA PRO A 44 1.44 24.67 -2.62
C PRO A 44 1.21 23.37 -1.83
N LEU A 45 0.03 23.18 -1.25
CA LEU A 45 -0.30 21.94 -0.52
C LEU A 45 -0.44 20.74 -1.46
N LEU A 46 -0.97 20.95 -2.68
CA LEU A 46 -1.03 19.93 -3.74
C LEU A 46 0.37 19.48 -4.15
N GLN A 47 1.30 20.42 -4.33
CA GLN A 47 2.69 20.11 -4.66
C GLN A 47 3.39 19.34 -3.54
N VAL A 48 3.26 19.79 -2.28
CA VAL A 48 3.85 19.09 -1.13
C VAL A 48 3.28 17.68 -0.97
N ALA A 49 1.96 17.51 -1.11
CA ALA A 49 1.34 16.20 -1.03
C ALA A 49 1.73 15.28 -2.19
N GLY A 50 1.86 15.83 -3.40
CA GLY A 50 2.31 15.09 -4.58
C GLY A 50 3.76 14.62 -4.42
N GLN A 51 4.66 15.51 -3.98
CA GLN A 51 6.05 15.17 -3.71
C GLN A 51 6.16 14.11 -2.62
N TRP A 52 5.42 14.25 -1.50
CA TRP A 52 5.41 13.26 -0.43
C TRP A 52 4.98 11.87 -0.92
N MET A 53 3.93 11.79 -1.75
CA MET A 53 3.49 10.51 -2.31
C MET A 53 4.51 9.95 -3.31
N LYS A 54 5.20 10.80 -4.06
CA LYS A 54 6.25 10.40 -4.98
C LYS A 54 7.43 9.78 -4.22
N ASP A 55 7.95 10.48 -3.21
CA ASP A 55 9.07 10.03 -2.38
C ASP A 55 8.72 8.74 -1.63
N ARG A 56 7.48 8.65 -1.11
CA ARG A 56 6.96 7.43 -0.47
C ARG A 56 6.90 6.27 -1.46
N SER A 57 6.35 6.50 -2.65
CA SER A 57 6.18 5.46 -3.68
C SER A 57 7.52 4.97 -4.19
N GLU A 58 8.50 5.85 -4.42
CA GLU A 58 9.87 5.47 -4.79
C GLU A 58 10.50 4.57 -3.72
N SER A 59 10.40 4.98 -2.44
CA SER A 59 10.91 4.17 -1.32
C SER A 59 10.25 2.79 -1.26
N CYS A 60 8.93 2.72 -1.45
CA CYS A 60 8.20 1.46 -1.44
C CYS A 60 8.51 0.58 -2.66
N ILE A 61 8.75 1.17 -3.85
CA ILE A 61 9.21 0.44 -5.04
C ILE A 61 10.58 -0.20 -4.78
N LEU A 62 11.50 0.50 -4.11
CA LEU A 62 12.80 -0.09 -3.78
C LEU A 62 12.63 -1.30 -2.86
N VAL A 63 11.77 -1.20 -1.84
CA VAL A 63 11.47 -2.32 -0.92
C VAL A 63 10.80 -3.48 -1.66
N SER A 64 9.79 -3.22 -2.49
CA SER A 64 9.10 -4.28 -3.25
C SER A 64 10.03 -4.94 -4.27
N THR A 65 10.87 -4.16 -4.96
CA THR A 65 11.88 -4.69 -5.88
C THR A 65 12.86 -5.59 -5.16
N LEU A 66 13.32 -5.21 -3.96
CA LEU A 66 14.18 -6.06 -3.15
C LEU A 66 13.51 -7.40 -2.78
N ILE A 67 12.22 -7.37 -2.41
CA ILE A 67 11.45 -8.59 -2.13
C ILE A 67 11.34 -9.46 -3.40
N ILE A 68 11.09 -8.85 -4.57
CA ILE A 68 11.04 -9.56 -5.85
C ILE A 68 12.37 -10.28 -6.10
N THR A 69 13.49 -9.58 -5.92
CA THR A 69 14.81 -10.17 -6.13
C THR A 69 15.08 -11.34 -5.19
N VAL A 70 14.76 -11.20 -3.89
CA VAL A 70 14.99 -12.26 -2.90
C VAL A 70 14.10 -13.48 -3.16
N ALA A 71 12.81 -13.26 -3.44
CA ALA A 71 11.88 -14.36 -3.69
C ALA A 71 12.19 -15.06 -5.04
N PHE A 72 12.53 -14.30 -6.09
CA PHE A 72 12.96 -14.89 -7.36
C PHE A 72 14.23 -15.73 -7.20
N ALA A 73 15.22 -15.24 -6.44
CA ALA A 73 16.39 -16.04 -6.10
C ALA A 73 16.00 -17.31 -5.29
N GLY A 74 15.10 -17.19 -4.31
CA GLY A 74 14.59 -18.29 -3.51
C GLY A 74 13.90 -19.38 -4.32
N ALA A 75 13.14 -19.02 -5.35
CA ALA A 75 12.49 -19.95 -6.28
C ALA A 75 13.48 -20.91 -6.96
N PHE A 76 14.64 -20.39 -7.40
CA PHE A 76 15.65 -21.16 -8.13
C PHE A 76 16.75 -21.74 -7.24
N THR A 77 16.93 -21.20 -6.03
CA THR A 77 17.93 -21.66 -5.06
C THR A 77 17.29 -22.43 -3.90
N ALA A 78 16.10 -22.97 -4.11
CA ALA A 78 15.31 -23.64 -3.09
C ALA A 78 16.15 -24.71 -2.35
N PRO A 79 16.07 -24.75 -1.01
CA PRO A 79 16.86 -25.67 -0.22
C PRO A 79 16.52 -27.12 -0.59
N GLY A 80 17.54 -27.96 -0.78
CA GLY A 80 17.40 -29.37 -1.13
C GLY A 80 17.90 -29.77 -2.51
N GLY A 81 18.08 -28.82 -3.43
CA GLY A 81 18.59 -29.11 -4.76
C GLY A 81 17.66 -30.01 -5.59
N ASN A 82 18.17 -30.44 -6.75
CA ASN A 82 17.44 -31.25 -7.71
C ASN A 82 17.99 -32.68 -7.71
N ASP A 83 17.11 -33.67 -7.80
CA ASP A 83 17.53 -35.05 -8.01
C ASP A 83 18.22 -35.17 -9.37
N SER A 84 19.46 -35.66 -9.36
CA SER A 84 20.31 -35.80 -10.55
C SER A 84 19.78 -36.82 -11.57
N SER A 85 18.82 -37.66 -11.18
CA SER A 85 18.21 -38.67 -12.06
C SER A 85 16.90 -38.21 -12.72
N THR A 86 16.11 -37.39 -12.04
CA THR A 86 14.76 -36.99 -12.47
C THR A 86 14.62 -35.51 -12.77
N GLY A 87 15.58 -34.68 -12.33
CA GLY A 87 15.49 -33.23 -12.45
C GLY A 87 14.37 -32.62 -11.60
N MET A 88 13.91 -33.33 -10.57
CA MET A 88 12.82 -32.94 -9.68
C MET A 88 13.36 -32.54 -8.29
N PRO A 89 12.83 -31.47 -7.65
CA PRO A 89 13.32 -31.03 -6.35
C PRO A 89 13.23 -32.14 -5.30
N ILE A 90 14.34 -32.40 -4.59
CA ILE A 90 14.49 -33.55 -3.68
C ILE A 90 13.44 -33.53 -2.55
N PHE A 91 13.00 -32.35 -2.14
CA PHE A 91 11.99 -32.18 -1.09
C PHE A 91 10.54 -32.04 -1.58
N LEU A 92 10.24 -32.31 -2.86
CA LEU A 92 8.88 -32.19 -3.42
C LEU A 92 7.79 -32.90 -2.61
N LYS A 93 8.12 -34.01 -1.94
CA LYS A 93 7.17 -34.78 -1.12
C LYS A 93 6.99 -34.26 0.31
N LYS A 94 7.80 -33.29 0.78
CA LYS A 94 7.66 -32.70 2.12
C LYS A 94 6.66 -31.54 2.07
N GLY A 95 5.68 -31.55 2.97
CA GLY A 95 4.68 -30.48 3.08
C GLY A 95 5.30 -29.07 3.24
N SER A 96 6.42 -28.96 3.95
CA SER A 96 7.15 -27.69 4.10
C SER A 96 7.68 -27.14 2.78
N PHE A 97 8.11 -27.99 1.84
CA PHE A 97 8.55 -27.53 0.52
C PHE A 97 7.39 -26.96 -0.30
N MET A 98 6.22 -27.60 -0.23
CA MET A 98 5.02 -27.08 -0.90
C MET A 98 4.58 -25.73 -0.31
N VAL A 99 4.62 -25.58 1.01
CA VAL A 99 4.36 -24.29 1.68
C VAL A 99 5.39 -23.23 1.27
N PHE A 100 6.67 -23.61 1.16
CA PHE A 100 7.74 -22.72 0.71
C PHE A 100 7.46 -22.20 -0.71
N THR A 101 7.20 -23.09 -1.67
CA THR A 101 6.95 -22.71 -3.07
C THR A 101 5.71 -21.85 -3.22
N VAL A 102 4.62 -22.17 -2.52
CA VAL A 102 3.38 -21.37 -2.57
C VAL A 102 3.60 -19.99 -1.94
N ALA A 103 4.26 -19.92 -0.77
CA ALA A 103 4.57 -18.64 -0.12
C ALA A 103 5.49 -17.77 -0.99
N ASP A 104 6.48 -18.36 -1.65
CA ASP A 104 7.39 -17.67 -2.57
C ASP A 104 6.66 -17.07 -3.78
N ALA A 105 5.82 -17.86 -4.44
CA ALA A 105 5.00 -17.36 -5.55
C ALA A 105 4.06 -16.22 -5.10
N LEU A 106 3.40 -16.38 -3.96
CA LEU A 106 2.50 -15.34 -3.43
C LEU A 106 3.26 -14.07 -3.01
N ALA A 107 4.45 -14.20 -2.43
CA ALA A 107 5.32 -13.07 -2.11
C ALA A 107 5.71 -12.30 -3.39
N LEU A 108 6.10 -13.03 -4.45
CA LEU A 108 6.48 -12.48 -5.75
C LEU A 108 5.32 -11.73 -6.40
N PHE A 109 4.18 -12.39 -6.62
CA PHE A 109 3.04 -11.79 -7.29
C PHE A 109 2.50 -10.57 -6.54
N SER A 110 2.43 -10.67 -5.20
CA SER A 110 2.02 -9.55 -4.36
C SER A 110 3.01 -8.39 -4.46
N SER A 111 4.32 -8.66 -4.46
CA SER A 111 5.34 -7.61 -4.59
C SER A 111 5.32 -6.92 -5.95
N VAL A 112 5.19 -7.69 -7.04
CA VAL A 112 5.06 -7.14 -8.40
C VAL A 112 3.83 -6.25 -8.51
N THR A 113 2.70 -6.69 -7.95
CA THR A 113 1.47 -5.90 -7.92
C THR A 113 1.67 -4.60 -7.14
N ALA A 114 2.34 -4.65 -5.98
CA ALA A 114 2.68 -3.45 -5.21
C ALA A 114 3.56 -2.49 -6.01
N THR A 115 4.62 -2.98 -6.67
CA THR A 115 5.49 -2.18 -7.54
C THR A 115 4.70 -1.48 -8.65
N LEU A 116 3.80 -2.20 -9.33
CA LEU A 116 2.96 -1.61 -10.38
C LEU A 116 2.02 -0.52 -9.84
N MET A 117 1.45 -0.72 -8.65
CA MET A 117 0.59 0.29 -8.02
C MET A 117 1.36 1.55 -7.62
N PHE A 118 2.56 1.41 -7.04
CA PHE A 118 3.41 2.55 -6.73
C PHE A 118 3.93 3.24 -8.00
N LEU A 119 4.26 2.49 -9.04
CA LEU A 119 4.64 3.04 -10.34
C LEU A 119 3.48 3.82 -10.99
N ALA A 120 2.25 3.33 -10.83
CA ALA A 120 1.04 4.02 -11.28
C ALA A 120 0.78 5.33 -10.50
N ILE A 121 1.34 5.50 -9.30
CA ILE A 121 1.34 6.78 -8.56
C ILE A 121 2.41 7.71 -9.14
N LEU A 122 3.63 7.21 -9.39
CA LEU A 122 4.71 8.01 -9.97
C LEU A 122 4.40 8.55 -11.37
N THR A 123 3.67 7.77 -12.18
CA THR A 123 3.27 8.14 -13.54
C THR A 123 1.97 8.95 -13.59
N SER A 124 1.26 9.10 -12.47
CA SER A 124 0.01 9.86 -12.42
C SER A 124 0.27 11.35 -12.60
N ARG A 125 -0.59 12.02 -13.35
CA ARG A 125 -0.60 13.48 -13.47
C ARG A 125 -1.28 14.01 -12.20
N TYR A 126 -0.52 14.40 -11.18
CA TYR A 126 -0.97 14.81 -9.83
C TYR A 126 -1.93 16.03 -9.84
N LEU A 127 -3.12 15.89 -10.41
CA LEU A 127 -4.18 16.90 -10.49
C LEU A 127 -5.07 16.84 -9.24
N ALA A 128 -5.64 17.97 -8.83
CA ALA A 128 -6.46 18.08 -7.61
C ALA A 128 -7.63 17.07 -7.54
N GLU A 129 -8.20 16.71 -8.69
CA GLU A 129 -9.29 15.73 -8.81
C GLU A 129 -8.84 14.29 -8.53
N ASP A 130 -7.61 13.94 -8.91
CA ASP A 130 -7.05 12.60 -8.73
C ASP A 130 -6.67 12.31 -7.27
N PHE A 131 -6.36 13.34 -6.50
CA PHE A 131 -6.12 13.22 -5.05
C PHE A 131 -7.37 12.89 -4.23
N LEU A 132 -8.55 12.99 -4.83
CA LEU A 132 -9.81 12.84 -4.10
C LEU A 132 -10.18 11.37 -3.91
N SER A 133 -9.78 10.50 -4.84
CA SER A 133 -10.09 9.07 -4.77
C SER A 133 -9.05 8.19 -5.46
N SER A 134 -8.52 8.58 -6.63
CA SER A 134 -7.68 7.70 -7.45
C SER A 134 -6.29 7.49 -6.86
N LEU A 135 -5.58 8.54 -6.42
CA LEU A 135 -4.25 8.43 -5.80
C LEU A 135 -4.28 7.75 -4.42
N PRO A 136 -5.16 8.14 -3.48
CA PRO A 136 -5.24 7.48 -2.18
C PRO A 136 -5.56 5.99 -2.32
N THR A 137 -6.49 5.62 -3.20
CA THR A 137 -6.86 4.21 -3.41
C THR A 137 -5.70 3.39 -3.97
N LYS A 138 -4.97 3.91 -4.97
CA LYS A 138 -3.76 3.25 -5.50
C LYS A 138 -2.69 3.08 -4.42
N MET A 139 -2.50 4.08 -3.56
CA MET A 139 -1.51 4.03 -2.48
C MET A 139 -1.89 3.02 -1.40
N ILE A 140 -3.17 2.98 -1.00
CA ILE A 140 -3.70 1.96 -0.09
C ILE A 140 -3.48 0.57 -0.69
N LEU A 141 -3.88 0.36 -1.95
CA LEU A 141 -3.76 -0.93 -2.61
C LEU A 141 -2.29 -1.37 -2.70
N GLY A 142 -1.38 -0.48 -3.12
CA GLY A 142 0.06 -0.75 -3.16
C GLY A 142 0.63 -1.14 -1.80
N LEU A 143 0.25 -0.42 -0.74
CA LEU A 143 0.64 -0.73 0.65
C LEU A 143 0.11 -2.09 1.12
N THR A 144 -1.14 -2.45 0.78
CA THR A 144 -1.72 -3.75 1.16
C THR A 144 -0.98 -4.92 0.54
N PHE A 145 -0.69 -4.84 -0.77
CA PHE A 145 0.06 -5.87 -1.46
C PHE A 145 1.52 -5.94 -1.00
N LEU A 146 2.13 -4.81 -0.62
CA LEU A 146 3.47 -4.80 -0.06
C LEU A 146 3.51 -5.47 1.32
N PHE A 147 2.52 -5.18 2.18
CA PHE A 147 2.38 -5.84 3.47
C PHE A 147 2.17 -7.35 3.34
N LEU A 148 1.26 -7.74 2.44
CA LEU A 148 0.97 -9.15 2.16
C LEU A 148 2.22 -9.88 1.63
N SER A 149 2.99 -9.23 0.77
CA SER A 149 4.28 -9.75 0.28
C SER A 149 5.27 -9.98 1.41
N LEU A 150 5.40 -9.01 2.34
CA LEU A 150 6.27 -9.13 3.51
C LEU A 150 5.86 -10.30 4.42
N ALA A 151 4.55 -10.48 4.63
CA ALA A 151 4.01 -11.59 5.42
C ALA A 151 4.32 -12.95 4.77
N PHE A 152 4.14 -13.09 3.45
CA PHE A 152 4.52 -14.30 2.74
C PHE A 152 6.03 -14.55 2.74
N MET A 153 6.85 -13.49 2.69
CA MET A 153 8.31 -13.59 2.83
C MET A 153 8.72 -14.19 4.18
N LEU A 154 8.00 -13.89 5.27
CA LEU A 154 8.24 -14.55 6.57
C LEU A 154 7.86 -16.02 6.57
N VAL A 155 6.73 -16.37 5.96
CA VAL A 155 6.30 -17.77 5.85
C VAL A 155 7.31 -18.56 5.01
N LEU A 156 7.77 -17.98 3.90
CA LEU A 156 8.86 -18.50 3.07
C LEU A 156 10.11 -18.74 3.91
N PHE A 157 10.60 -17.72 4.61
CA PHE A 157 11.83 -17.83 5.39
C PHE A 157 11.71 -18.87 6.51
N SER A 158 10.57 -18.88 7.20
CA SER A 158 10.27 -19.88 8.23
C SER A 158 10.25 -21.29 7.65
N SER A 159 9.62 -21.49 6.50
CA SER A 159 9.57 -22.80 5.84
C SER A 159 10.94 -23.24 5.34
N ALA A 160 11.72 -22.32 4.74
CA ALA A 160 13.10 -22.57 4.31
C ALA A 160 13.98 -23.01 5.49
N LEU A 161 13.88 -22.32 6.63
CA LEU A 161 14.57 -22.72 7.85
C LEU A 161 14.14 -24.09 8.32
N THR A 162 12.83 -24.42 8.31
CA THR A 162 12.39 -25.77 8.71
C THR A 162 12.94 -26.85 7.78
N LEU A 163 13.08 -26.59 6.48
CA LEU A 163 13.68 -27.54 5.53
C LEU A 163 15.16 -27.76 5.83
N ILE A 164 15.90 -26.67 6.09
CA ILE A 164 17.36 -26.72 6.33
C ILE A 164 17.69 -27.29 7.72
N LEU A 165 16.96 -26.90 8.77
CA LEU A 165 17.22 -27.26 10.17
C LEU A 165 16.52 -28.55 10.63
N SER A 166 15.81 -29.26 9.75
CA SER A 166 14.89 -30.36 10.12
C SER A 166 15.48 -31.49 10.96
N GLU A 167 16.81 -31.63 11.10
CA GLU A 167 17.40 -32.76 11.83
C GLU A 167 18.28 -32.45 13.05
N GLN A 168 18.71 -31.21 13.35
CA GLN A 168 19.71 -31.03 14.42
C GLN A 168 19.53 -29.86 15.41
N LEU A 169 18.73 -28.82 15.13
CA LEU A 169 18.79 -27.57 15.91
C LEU A 169 17.42 -26.88 16.14
N THR A 170 16.44 -27.63 16.65
CA THR A 170 15.10 -27.09 17.00
C THR A 170 15.14 -25.93 18.01
N TRP A 171 16.15 -25.87 18.89
CA TRP A 171 16.33 -24.75 19.83
C TRP A 171 16.64 -23.42 19.13
N ILE A 172 17.41 -23.44 18.05
CA ILE A 172 17.88 -22.23 17.33
C ILE A 172 16.80 -21.65 16.41
N TYR A 173 15.85 -22.47 15.97
CA TYR A 173 14.72 -22.04 15.14
C TYR A 173 13.84 -20.97 15.81
N VAL A 174 13.54 -21.13 17.10
CA VAL A 174 12.66 -20.23 17.86
C VAL A 174 13.18 -18.78 17.92
N PRO A 175 14.43 -18.51 18.33
CA PRO A 175 14.95 -17.14 18.36
C PRO A 175 15.09 -16.51 16.98
N ILE A 176 15.44 -17.28 15.95
CA ILE A 176 15.57 -16.77 14.57
C ILE A 176 14.20 -16.35 14.02
N THR A 177 13.17 -17.15 14.27
CA THR A 177 11.80 -16.83 13.84
C THR A 177 11.29 -15.57 14.56
N PHE A 178 11.59 -15.44 15.85
CA PHE A 178 11.23 -14.25 16.62
C PHE A 178 11.95 -13.00 16.11
N LEU A 179 13.25 -13.11 15.81
CA LEU A 179 14.05 -12.01 15.25
C LEU A 179 13.55 -11.59 13.86
N ALA A 180 13.17 -12.54 13.02
CA ALA A 180 12.60 -12.27 11.69
C ALA A 180 11.21 -11.63 11.77
N ALA A 181 10.41 -11.93 12.81
CA ALA A 181 9.09 -11.33 13.00
C ALA A 181 9.17 -9.84 13.41
N ILE A 182 10.26 -9.38 14.02
CA ILE A 182 10.41 -8.01 14.51
C ILE A 182 10.27 -6.97 13.38
N PRO A 183 11.00 -7.04 12.25
CA PRO A 183 10.84 -6.10 11.13
C PRO A 183 9.41 -6.03 10.60
N VAL A 184 8.68 -7.16 10.57
CA VAL A 184 7.31 -7.21 10.06
C VAL A 184 6.31 -6.66 11.05
N ALA A 185 6.48 -6.95 12.34
CA ALA A 185 5.69 -6.32 13.40
C ALA A 185 5.91 -4.81 13.41
N LEU A 186 7.15 -4.34 13.25
CA LEU A 186 7.47 -2.92 13.13
C LEU A 186 6.79 -2.30 11.91
N PHE A 187 6.86 -2.98 10.76
CA PHE A 187 6.22 -2.52 9.54
C PHE A 187 4.70 -2.44 9.70
N ALA A 188 4.09 -3.45 10.33
CA ALA A 188 2.67 -3.47 10.66
C ALA A 188 2.30 -2.30 11.58
N ILE A 189 3.02 -2.09 12.68
CA ILE A 189 2.76 -1.01 13.65
C ILE A 189 2.90 0.37 13.01
N LEU A 190 3.86 0.55 12.09
CA LEU A 190 4.11 1.83 11.43
C LEU A 190 3.12 2.12 10.29
N HIS A 191 2.71 1.10 9.52
CA HIS A 191 1.85 1.29 8.35
C HIS A 191 0.35 1.11 8.65
N LEU A 192 -0.03 0.34 9.68
CA LEU A 192 -1.43 0.20 10.11
C LEU A 192 -2.11 1.51 10.51
N PRO A 193 -1.51 2.44 11.28
CA PRO A 193 -2.16 3.69 11.63
C PRO A 193 -2.39 4.56 10.40
N LEU A 194 -1.44 4.59 9.46
CA LEU A 194 -1.56 5.32 8.20
C LEU A 194 -2.62 4.67 7.28
N TYR A 195 -2.66 3.34 7.23
CA TYR A 195 -3.67 2.56 6.50
C TYR A 195 -5.07 2.80 7.07
N PHE A 196 -5.22 2.74 8.39
CA PHE A 196 -6.49 2.95 9.08
C PHE A 196 -6.96 4.39 8.91
N GLU A 197 -6.08 5.38 9.03
CA GLU A 197 -6.42 6.79 8.84
C GLU A 197 -6.86 7.08 7.40
N MET A 198 -6.22 6.47 6.40
CA MET A 198 -6.58 6.62 4.99
C MET A 198 -7.88 5.87 4.64
N MET A 199 -8.08 4.66 5.19
CA MET A 199 -9.34 3.90 5.08
C MET A 199 -10.50 4.65 5.72
N VAL A 200 -10.33 5.15 6.94
CA VAL A 200 -11.34 5.96 7.63
C VAL A 200 -11.62 7.24 6.85
N SER A 201 -10.59 7.96 6.38
CA SER A 201 -10.81 9.19 5.60
C SER A 201 -11.48 8.93 4.24
N THR A 202 -11.33 7.75 3.65
CA THR A 202 -11.87 7.44 2.30
C THR A 202 -13.24 6.77 2.37
N TYR A 203 -13.46 5.84 3.30
CA TYR A 203 -14.67 5.01 3.39
C TYR A 203 -15.61 5.42 4.52
N CYS A 204 -15.13 6.12 5.55
CA CYS A 204 -15.95 6.75 6.56
C CYS A 204 -15.89 8.27 6.38
N PRO A 205 -16.68 8.87 5.46
CA PRO A 205 -16.89 10.30 5.49
C PRO A 205 -17.54 10.59 6.85
N ARG A 206 -16.75 11.01 7.83
CA ARG A 206 -17.24 11.51 9.10
C ARG A 206 -18.03 12.76 8.76
N LEU A 207 -19.32 12.55 8.49
CA LEU A 207 -20.34 13.57 8.66
C LEU A 207 -20.10 14.16 10.06
N TYR A 208 -19.85 15.47 10.08
CA TYR A 208 -19.66 16.32 11.25
C TYR A 208 -18.31 16.23 11.98
N HIS A 209 -17.43 17.18 11.66
CA HIS A 209 -17.06 18.18 12.67
C HIS A 209 -16.68 19.51 12.01
N PRO A 210 -17.40 20.61 12.28
CA PRO A 210 -16.92 21.94 11.95
C PRO A 210 -15.92 22.42 13.02
N LEU A 211 -15.09 23.40 12.64
CA LEU A 211 -14.33 24.32 13.49
C LEU A 211 -13.08 23.81 14.24
N LYS A 212 -11.91 24.15 13.68
CA LYS A 212 -11.05 25.24 14.20
C LYS A 212 -9.83 25.42 13.29
N LEU A 213 -10.01 26.15 12.18
CA LEU A 213 -8.91 26.73 11.41
C LEU A 213 -9.26 28.19 11.10
N TRP A 214 -9.38 28.96 12.16
CA TRP A 214 -9.14 30.40 12.16
C TRP A 214 -8.34 30.69 13.43
N LYS A 215 -7.02 30.69 13.28
CA LYS A 215 -6.13 31.57 14.02
C LYS A 215 -4.85 31.78 13.21
#